data_AF-A0A0R0KYK4-F1
#
_entry.id   AF-A0A0R0KYK4-F1
#
_cell.length_a   1.000
_cell.length_b   1.000
_cell.length_c   1.000
_cell.angle_alpha   90.00
_cell.angle_beta   90.00
_cell.angle_gamma   90.00
#
_symmetry.space_group_name_H-M   'P 1'
#
loop_
_entity.id
_entity.type
_entity.pdbx_description
1 polymer ?
#
loop_
_entity_poly.entity_id
_entity_poly.type
_entity_poly.pdbx_seq_one_letter_code
_entity_poly.pdbx_strand_id
1 'polypeptide(L)'
;MQCGGTWRRSVWRWSTPRWCCGLSMQDACLGHRSWRRNCPSASAGILCSASSPVQQPSDLNPLGLLRERNLQWWFSIQLRFLLDGFRFNGFWSQIRRGEMEFQVDYHECFRVFDNPNVAVHFNTEAVDLVSNTKGQMSGILVRKIDTGEEYVLEAKGLFYGIGHSPNTELLKGQVELDHSGYVQVQEGTAKTSVEGVFAAGDVQDHEWRQAITAAGSGCVAALSVERYLVSNDLLIEFHQPKTEEVKKELTDRDVHEGFDITLTKHKGQYALRKLYHDSPRLICVLYTSPTCGPCRTLKPILSKVIDEFDQNVHFVEIDIEEDPEIAEAAGIMGTPCVQYFKNKEMLKTVSGVKMKREYREFIEANK
;
A
#
# COMPACT_ATOMS: atom_id res chain seq x y z
N MET A 1 10.59 -4.70 61.57
CA MET A 1 9.70 -3.66 61.05
C MET A 1 9.29 -4.05 59.64
N GLN A 2 8.06 -4.55 59.49
CA GLN A 2 7.39 -4.71 58.20
C GLN A 2 6.78 -3.36 57.83
N CYS A 3 6.99 -2.90 56.60
CA CYS A 3 6.14 -1.89 55.98
C CYS A 3 5.68 -2.45 54.63
N GLY A 4 4.40 -2.78 54.57
CA GLY A 4 3.69 -3.08 53.33
C GLY A 4 3.38 -1.81 52.56
N GLY A 5 3.33 -1.93 51.23
CA GLY A 5 2.89 -0.90 50.31
C GLY A 5 2.30 -1.54 49.06
N THR A 6 0.97 -1.48 48.95
CA THR A 6 0.16 -2.08 47.90
C THR A 6 0.10 -1.17 46.68
N TRP A 7 0.44 -1.72 45.51
CA TRP A 7 -0.03 -1.42 44.14
C TRP A 7 -0.20 0.02 43.63
N ARG A 8 0.60 0.37 42.60
CA ARG A 8 0.10 0.99 41.36
C ARG A 8 0.78 0.36 40.14
N ARG A 9 0.00 -0.31 39.28
CA ARG A 9 0.40 -0.63 37.90
C ARG A 9 0.43 0.67 37.10
N SER A 10 1.62 1.16 36.78
CA SER A 10 1.81 2.15 35.71
C SER A 10 1.65 1.44 34.36
N VAL A 11 0.46 1.59 33.77
CA VAL A 11 0.20 1.26 32.36
C VAL A 11 0.93 2.31 31.52
N TRP A 12 2.01 1.91 30.85
CA TRP A 12 2.62 2.72 29.80
C TRP A 12 1.72 2.62 28.56
N ARG A 13 0.85 3.62 28.41
CA ARG A 13 0.04 3.83 27.22
C ARG A 13 0.95 4.44 26.15
N TRP A 14 1.38 3.64 25.17
CA TRP A 14 1.98 4.17 23.96
C TRP A 14 0.93 5.02 23.24
N SER A 15 1.14 6.33 23.25
CA SER A 15 0.44 7.26 22.39
C SER A 15 1.09 7.18 21.01
N THR A 16 0.31 6.79 20.02
CA THR A 16 0.70 6.86 18.61
C THR A 16 0.90 8.32 18.22
N PRO A 17 2.05 8.74 17.68
CA PRO A 17 2.16 10.01 16.99
C PRO A 17 1.38 9.89 15.68
N ARG A 18 0.35 10.72 15.52
CA ARG A 18 -0.26 11.03 14.22
C ARG A 18 0.83 11.66 13.35
N TRP A 19 1.32 10.92 12.37
CA TRP A 19 2.04 11.51 11.24
C TRP A 19 1.01 12.06 10.26
N CYS A 20 0.93 13.39 10.19
CA CYS A 20 0.24 14.10 9.13
C CYS A 20 1.02 13.88 7.82
N CYS A 21 0.67 12.86 7.06
CA CYS A 21 0.94 12.85 5.61
C CYS A 21 -0.20 13.62 4.95
N GLY A 22 0.03 14.89 4.68
CA GLY A 22 -0.94 15.78 4.08
C GLY A 22 -0.32 17.14 3.78
N LEU A 23 0.79 17.12 3.04
CA LEU A 23 1.34 18.30 2.38
C LEU A 23 1.68 17.88 0.95
N SER A 24 0.80 18.26 0.04
CA SER A 24 1.09 18.30 -1.38
C SER A 24 2.24 19.27 -1.62
N MET A 25 3.11 18.89 -2.54
CA MET A 25 4.42 19.48 -2.82
C MET A 25 4.33 20.77 -3.66
N GLN A 26 3.33 21.63 -3.41
CA GLN A 26 2.94 22.71 -4.35
C GLN A 26 2.99 24.16 -3.83
N ASP A 27 3.26 24.42 -2.54
CA ASP A 27 3.09 25.78 -2.00
C ASP A 27 4.38 26.58 -1.70
N ALA A 28 5.52 26.21 -2.28
CA ALA A 28 6.76 26.96 -2.08
C ALA A 28 7.38 27.40 -3.41
N CYS A 29 6.89 28.50 -3.99
CA CYS A 29 7.68 29.53 -4.70
C CYS A 29 6.77 30.45 -5.54
N LEU A 30 6.55 31.68 -5.07
CA LEU A 30 5.98 32.77 -5.87
C LEU A 30 7.05 33.86 -6.03
N GLY A 31 7.47 34.12 -7.26
CA GLY A 31 8.43 35.17 -7.60
C GLY A 31 8.43 35.48 -9.10
N HIS A 32 7.66 36.49 -9.49
CA HIS A 32 7.57 37.10 -10.81
C HIS A 32 8.90 37.26 -11.60
N ARG A 33 8.94 36.82 -12.87
CA ARG A 33 8.99 37.67 -14.09
C ARG A 33 9.20 36.82 -15.35
N SER A 34 8.68 37.32 -16.46
CA SER A 34 8.71 36.72 -17.80
C SER A 34 10.12 36.51 -18.35
N TRP A 35 10.26 35.66 -19.36
CA TRP A 35 10.75 35.97 -20.73
C TRP A 35 10.98 34.64 -21.49
N ARG A 36 10.56 34.59 -22.76
CA ARG A 36 10.65 33.41 -23.65
C ARG A 36 12.06 33.31 -24.26
N ARG A 37 12.58 32.08 -24.46
CA ARG A 37 12.81 31.42 -25.79
C ARG A 37 13.75 30.20 -25.73
N ASN A 38 13.25 29.08 -26.27
CA ASN A 38 13.83 27.99 -27.10
C ASN A 38 15.09 27.14 -26.71
N CYS A 39 14.89 25.80 -26.85
CA CYS A 39 15.82 24.67 -27.15
C CYS A 39 16.61 24.02 -25.99
N PRO A 40 17.28 22.84 -26.18
CA PRO A 40 16.91 21.57 -26.83
C PRO A 40 17.05 20.35 -25.85
N SER A 41 16.79 19.13 -26.32
CA SER A 41 16.64 17.86 -25.58
C SER A 41 17.78 17.48 -24.59
N ALA A 42 17.49 17.54 -23.29
CA ALA A 42 18.18 16.76 -22.25
C ALA A 42 17.13 16.29 -21.22
N SER A 43 17.08 14.99 -20.94
CA SER A 43 16.14 14.39 -19.98
C SER A 43 16.92 13.68 -18.88
N ALA A 44 16.78 14.14 -17.63
CA ALA A 44 17.21 13.38 -16.46
C ALA A 44 16.13 12.34 -16.09
N GLY A 45 16.54 11.15 -15.68
CA GLY A 45 15.64 10.04 -15.37
C GLY A 45 15.94 9.43 -14.00
N ILE A 46 14.88 9.04 -13.29
CA ILE A 46 14.99 8.22 -12.08
C ILE A 46 14.66 6.78 -12.48
N LEU A 47 15.59 5.87 -12.19
CA LEU A 47 15.36 4.44 -12.36
C LEU A 47 14.63 3.91 -11.13
N CYS A 48 13.32 3.68 -11.28
CA CYS A 48 12.48 3.01 -10.29
C CYS A 48 11.91 1.73 -10.88
N SER A 49 12.05 0.60 -10.19
CA SER A 49 11.26 -0.59 -10.48
C SER A 49 10.23 -0.80 -9.38
N ALA A 50 8.96 -0.64 -9.71
CA ALA A 50 7.89 -1.29 -8.95
C ALA A 50 7.79 -2.74 -9.43
N SER A 51 7.71 -3.70 -8.51
CA SER A 51 7.44 -5.10 -8.84
C SER A 51 6.04 -5.22 -9.45
N SER A 52 5.96 -5.25 -10.79
CA SER A 52 4.74 -5.62 -11.50
C SER A 52 4.60 -7.16 -11.53
N PRO A 53 3.37 -7.70 -11.45
CA PRO A 53 3.15 -9.13 -11.62
C PRO A 53 3.49 -9.52 -13.07
N VAL A 54 4.43 -10.45 -13.22
CA VAL A 54 4.89 -10.98 -14.50
C VAL A 54 3.72 -11.68 -15.20
N GLN A 55 3.29 -11.15 -16.35
CA GLN A 55 2.56 -11.92 -17.36
C GLN A 55 3.55 -12.88 -18.02
N GLN A 56 3.32 -14.19 -17.90
CA GLN A 56 4.15 -15.22 -18.53
C GLN A 56 3.96 -15.20 -20.05
N PRO A 57 5.03 -15.12 -20.86
CA PRO A 57 5.01 -15.61 -22.22
C PRO A 57 5.20 -17.13 -22.20
N SER A 58 4.37 -17.83 -22.97
CA SER A 58 4.56 -19.22 -23.34
C SER A 58 5.83 -19.39 -24.15
N ASP A 59 6.56 -20.45 -23.84
CA ASP A 59 7.72 -20.99 -24.56
C ASP A 59 9.03 -20.20 -24.40
N LEU A 60 9.93 -20.74 -23.56
CA LEU A 60 11.34 -20.98 -23.87
C LEU A 60 12.01 -21.67 -22.67
N ASN A 61 12.70 -22.77 -22.96
CA ASN A 61 13.48 -23.58 -22.02
C ASN A 61 14.90 -23.00 -21.90
N PRO A 62 15.44 -22.72 -20.68
CA PRO A 62 16.86 -22.47 -20.54
C PRO A 62 17.46 -23.32 -19.41
N LEU A 63 17.97 -24.49 -19.76
CA LEU A 63 19.07 -25.12 -19.04
C LEU A 63 20.37 -24.53 -19.60
N GLY A 64 21.14 -23.83 -18.76
CA GLY A 64 22.45 -23.34 -19.17
C GLY A 64 23.11 -22.39 -18.17
N LEU A 65 23.86 -22.96 -17.23
CA LEU A 65 25.09 -22.44 -16.62
C LEU A 65 25.06 -21.03 -16.00
N LEU A 66 24.97 -20.97 -14.66
CA LEU A 66 25.52 -19.83 -13.88
C LEU A 66 26.32 -20.35 -12.69
N ARG A 67 27.60 -19.94 -12.67
CA ARG A 67 28.64 -20.32 -11.73
C ARG A 67 28.70 -19.34 -10.56
N GLU A 68 28.53 -19.88 -9.36
CA GLU A 68 29.19 -19.61 -8.08
C GLU A 68 29.74 -18.19 -7.79
N ARG A 69 29.19 -17.52 -6.75
CA ARG A 69 29.95 -17.22 -5.50
C ARG A 69 29.27 -16.39 -4.40
N ASN A 70 28.08 -15.80 -4.57
CA ASN A 70 27.59 -14.81 -3.60
C ASN A 70 26.18 -15.07 -3.03
N LEU A 71 25.87 -16.33 -2.69
CA LEU A 71 24.61 -16.74 -2.05
C LEU A 71 24.64 -16.72 -0.50
N GLN A 72 25.79 -16.44 0.12
CA GLN A 72 25.99 -16.61 1.57
C GLN A 72 25.22 -15.61 2.45
N TRP A 73 25.09 -14.35 2.04
CA TRP A 73 24.46 -13.31 2.87
C TRP A 73 22.93 -13.33 2.86
N TRP A 74 22.35 -13.86 1.77
CA TRP A 74 20.92 -13.80 1.49
C TRP A 74 20.06 -14.67 2.39
N PHE A 75 20.64 -15.75 2.90
CA PHE A 75 19.95 -16.69 3.78
C PHE A 75 19.69 -16.11 5.18
N SER A 76 20.57 -15.23 5.69
CA SER A 76 20.56 -14.77 7.07
C SER A 76 19.33 -13.90 7.42
N ILE A 77 18.87 -13.06 6.48
CA ILE A 77 17.71 -12.17 6.69
C ILE A 77 16.39 -12.95 6.68
N GLN A 78 16.23 -13.92 5.76
CA GLN A 78 15.05 -14.78 5.72
C GLN A 78 14.98 -15.73 6.93
N LEU A 79 16.13 -16.21 7.42
CA LEU A 79 16.18 -17.02 8.63
C LEU A 79 15.82 -16.22 9.88
N ARG A 80 16.26 -14.95 9.98
CA ARG A 80 15.84 -14.04 11.05
C ARG A 80 14.34 -13.77 11.07
N PHE A 81 13.70 -13.68 9.90
CA PHE A 81 12.24 -13.57 9.80
C PHE A 81 11.52 -14.81 10.34
N LEU A 82 12.07 -16.01 10.11
CA LEU A 82 11.58 -17.28 10.65
C LEU A 82 11.84 -17.44 12.15
N LEU A 83 12.95 -16.90 12.66
CA LEU A 83 13.41 -17.15 14.03
C LEU A 83 13.02 -16.08 15.05
N ASP A 84 12.95 -14.80 14.67
CA ASP A 84 12.89 -13.69 15.65
C ASP A 84 11.63 -12.78 15.56
N GLY A 85 10.82 -12.86 14.49
CA GLY A 85 9.84 -11.79 14.17
C GLY A 85 8.37 -12.04 14.49
N PHE A 86 7.90 -13.28 14.52
CA PHE A 86 6.49 -13.60 14.78
C PHE A 86 6.39 -14.87 15.64
N ARG A 87 5.72 -14.78 16.80
CA ARG A 87 5.29 -15.97 17.56
C ARG A 87 4.17 -16.71 16.80
N PHE A 88 4.52 -17.36 15.70
CA PHE A 88 3.73 -18.45 15.15
C PHE A 88 4.15 -19.73 15.88
N ASN A 89 3.24 -20.32 16.68
CA ASN A 89 3.40 -21.68 17.21
C ASN A 89 3.22 -22.75 16.11
N GLY A 90 3.66 -22.46 14.88
CA GLY A 90 3.48 -23.29 13.70
C GLY A 90 4.74 -24.07 13.36
N PHE A 91 4.56 -25.24 12.75
CA PHE A 91 5.65 -26.04 12.18
C PHE A 91 5.98 -25.53 10.78
N TRP A 92 7.26 -25.45 10.45
CA TRP A 92 7.78 -24.97 9.17
C TRP A 92 8.46 -26.12 8.42
N SER A 93 8.16 -26.24 7.12
CA SER A 93 8.85 -27.15 6.22
C SER A 93 9.62 -26.35 5.17
N GLN A 94 10.93 -26.55 5.10
CA GLN A 94 11.78 -25.94 4.10
C GLN A 94 12.12 -26.95 3.00
N ILE A 95 11.66 -26.68 1.77
CA ILE A 95 11.91 -27.53 0.59
C ILE A 95 13.15 -27.00 -0.14
N ARG A 96 14.15 -27.85 -0.39
CA ARG A 96 15.36 -27.47 -1.13
C ARG A 96 15.70 -28.47 -2.23
N ARG A 97 16.03 -27.93 -3.42
CA ARG A 97 16.49 -28.67 -4.60
C ARG A 97 18.02 -28.85 -4.49
N GLY A 98 18.50 -30.09 -4.34
CA GLY A 98 19.92 -30.45 -4.25
C GLY A 98 20.46 -30.68 -2.82
N GLU A 99 21.66 -31.26 -2.76
CA GLU A 99 22.43 -31.46 -1.52
C GLU A 99 23.06 -30.15 -1.02
N MET A 100 23.52 -30.15 0.23
CA MET A 100 24.12 -28.96 0.87
C MET A 100 25.52 -28.68 0.31
N GLU A 101 25.60 -28.03 -0.85
CA GLU A 101 26.85 -27.43 -1.33
C GLU A 101 27.03 -26.04 -0.71
N PHE A 102 27.92 -25.92 0.29
CA PHE A 102 28.77 -24.78 0.72
C PHE A 102 28.32 -23.30 0.49
N GLN A 103 27.05 -23.00 0.25
CA GLN A 103 26.53 -21.69 -0.15
C GLN A 103 25.87 -20.92 1.00
N VAL A 104 25.71 -21.54 2.17
CA VAL A 104 25.11 -20.95 3.37
C VAL A 104 26.15 -20.96 4.48
N ASP A 105 26.23 -19.89 5.28
CA ASP A 105 27.11 -19.85 6.46
C ASP A 105 26.79 -21.03 7.38
N TYR A 106 27.82 -21.83 7.70
CA TYR A 106 27.73 -23.02 8.54
C TYR A 106 27.00 -22.74 9.86
N HIS A 107 27.21 -21.56 10.46
CA HIS A 107 26.57 -21.21 11.73
C HIS A 107 25.03 -21.07 11.61
N GLU A 108 24.54 -20.49 10.52
CA GLU A 108 23.10 -20.33 10.30
C GLU A 108 22.43 -21.66 9.96
N CYS A 109 23.14 -22.57 9.26
CA CYS A 109 22.67 -23.94 9.04
C CYS A 109 22.38 -24.67 10.35
N PHE A 110 23.26 -24.58 11.35
CA PHE A 110 23.02 -25.20 12.66
C PHE A 110 21.76 -24.66 13.33
N ARG A 111 21.50 -23.34 13.25
CA ARG A 111 20.28 -22.74 13.81
C ARG A 111 18.98 -23.26 13.17
N VAL A 112 19.02 -23.61 11.88
CA VAL A 112 17.87 -24.23 11.19
C VAL A 112 17.67 -25.66 11.65
N PHE A 113 18.74 -26.46 11.64
CA PHE A 113 18.66 -27.88 11.95
C PHE A 113 18.35 -28.15 13.44
N ASP A 114 18.83 -27.28 14.32
CA ASP A 114 18.58 -27.39 15.76
C ASP A 114 17.19 -26.88 16.17
N ASN A 115 16.43 -26.24 15.25
CA ASN A 115 15.11 -25.75 15.57
C ASN A 115 14.05 -26.87 15.49
N PRO A 116 13.40 -27.25 16.60
CA PRO A 116 12.42 -28.35 16.63
C PRO A 116 11.16 -28.07 15.81
N ASN A 117 10.91 -26.81 15.45
CA ASN A 117 9.75 -26.41 14.64
C ASN A 117 10.06 -26.33 13.14
N VAL A 118 11.26 -26.72 12.71
CA VAL A 118 11.66 -26.68 11.29
C VAL A 118 12.05 -28.07 10.81
N ALA A 119 11.44 -28.54 9.73
CA ALA A 119 11.86 -29.71 8.98
C ALA A 119 12.42 -29.31 7.63
N VAL A 120 13.62 -29.77 7.32
CA VAL A 120 14.27 -29.53 6.01
C VAL A 120 14.09 -30.76 5.13
N HIS A 121 13.47 -30.57 3.97
CA HIS A 121 13.29 -31.57 2.92
C HIS A 121 14.31 -31.31 1.81
N PHE A 122 15.42 -32.04 1.84
CA PHE A 122 16.45 -32.02 0.80
C PHE A 122 16.02 -32.80 -0.43
N ASN A 123 16.64 -32.47 -1.57
CA ASN A 123 16.38 -33.11 -2.86
C ASN A 123 14.89 -33.18 -3.19
N THR A 124 14.13 -32.15 -2.80
CA THR A 124 12.68 -32.08 -3.00
C THR A 124 12.35 -30.83 -3.81
N GLU A 125 11.46 -30.96 -4.80
CA GLU A 125 10.91 -29.85 -5.57
C GLU A 125 9.40 -29.72 -5.33
N ALA A 126 8.90 -28.48 -5.33
CA ALA A 126 7.48 -28.21 -5.32
C ALA A 126 6.94 -28.32 -6.75
N VAL A 127 5.93 -29.16 -6.95
CA VAL A 127 5.32 -29.43 -8.26
C VAL A 127 4.04 -28.62 -8.45
N ASP A 128 3.14 -28.65 -7.45
CA ASP A 128 1.85 -27.96 -7.55
C ASP A 128 1.28 -27.59 -6.17
N LEU A 129 0.26 -26.73 -6.14
CA LEU A 129 -0.48 -26.35 -4.94
C LEU A 129 -1.78 -27.14 -4.81
N VAL A 130 -2.01 -27.68 -3.62
CA VAL A 130 -3.27 -28.35 -3.28
C VAL A 130 -4.17 -27.34 -2.57
N SER A 131 -5.37 -27.13 -3.09
CA SER A 131 -6.38 -26.26 -2.50
C SER A 131 -7.52 -27.05 -1.84
N ASN A 132 -8.11 -26.49 -0.78
CA ASN A 132 -9.34 -27.01 -0.18
C ASN A 132 -10.59 -26.61 -0.99
N THR A 133 -11.76 -27.09 -0.56
CA THR A 133 -13.07 -26.78 -1.19
C THR A 133 -13.46 -25.30 -1.19
N LYS A 134 -12.74 -24.46 -0.44
CA LYS A 134 -12.94 -23.00 -0.38
C LYS A 134 -11.93 -22.23 -1.24
N GLY A 135 -11.08 -22.92 -2.01
CA GLY A 135 -10.04 -22.32 -2.84
C GLY A 135 -8.82 -21.81 -2.07
N GLN A 136 -8.65 -22.19 -0.80
CA GLN A 136 -7.48 -21.82 0.00
C GLN A 136 -6.43 -22.94 -0.05
N MET A 137 -5.15 -22.57 0.02
CA MET A 137 -4.05 -23.54 0.08
C MET A 137 -4.19 -24.46 1.31
N SER A 138 -4.14 -25.77 1.07
CA SER A 138 -4.14 -26.82 2.09
C SER A 138 -2.90 -27.71 2.05
N GLY A 139 -2.14 -27.68 0.95
CA GLY A 139 -0.87 -28.38 0.86
C GLY A 139 -0.07 -28.04 -0.39
N ILE A 140 1.09 -28.67 -0.51
CA ILE A 140 2.00 -28.58 -1.65
C ILE A 140 2.25 -30.01 -2.12
N LEU A 141 2.00 -30.28 -3.40
CA LEU A 141 2.49 -31.50 -4.05
C LEU A 141 3.99 -31.35 -4.25
N VAL A 142 4.75 -32.24 -3.65
CA VAL A 142 6.21 -32.24 -3.74
C VAL A 142 6.71 -33.52 -4.37
N ARG A 143 7.83 -33.43 -5.07
CA ARG A 143 8.51 -34.58 -5.68
C ARG A 143 9.93 -34.68 -5.13
N LYS A 144 10.31 -35.87 -4.67
CA LYS A 144 11.72 -36.18 -4.38
C LYS A 144 12.45 -36.43 -5.69
N ILE A 145 13.57 -35.73 -5.89
CA ILE A 145 14.38 -35.81 -7.10
C ILE A 145 15.08 -37.17 -7.18
N ASP A 146 15.55 -37.68 -6.04
CA ASP A 146 16.33 -38.92 -5.98
C ASP A 146 15.48 -40.16 -6.29
N THR A 147 14.22 -40.17 -5.86
CA THR A 147 13.32 -41.34 -5.99
C THR A 147 12.22 -41.15 -7.03
N GLY A 148 11.94 -39.91 -7.45
CA GLY A 148 10.78 -39.56 -8.28
C GLY A 148 9.43 -39.67 -7.55
N GLU A 149 9.43 -39.99 -6.24
CA GLU A 149 8.21 -40.16 -5.46
C GLU A 149 7.53 -38.81 -5.22
N GLU A 150 6.22 -38.77 -5.46
CA GLU A 150 5.38 -37.61 -5.20
C GLU A 150 4.51 -37.83 -3.96
N TYR A 151 4.44 -36.83 -3.10
CA TYR A 151 3.55 -36.83 -1.94
C TYR A 151 3.07 -35.41 -1.63
N VAL A 152 1.98 -35.30 -0.87
CA VAL A 152 1.42 -34.01 -0.47
C VAL A 152 1.93 -33.62 0.91
N LEU A 153 2.54 -32.45 1.01
CA LEU A 153 2.92 -31.83 2.27
C LEU A 153 1.81 -30.89 2.71
N GLU A 154 1.14 -31.20 3.82
CA GLU A 154 0.08 -30.36 4.36
C GLU A 154 0.64 -29.02 4.84
N ALA A 155 0.17 -27.92 4.26
CA ALA A 155 0.64 -26.58 4.56
C ALA A 155 -0.45 -25.55 4.25
N LYS A 156 -0.58 -24.55 5.11
CA LYS A 156 -1.55 -23.46 4.95
C LYS A 156 -0.98 -22.25 4.21
N GLY A 157 0.33 -22.24 3.96
CA GLY A 157 1.03 -21.15 3.29
C GLY A 157 2.34 -21.62 2.67
N LEU A 158 2.71 -20.97 1.56
CA LEU A 158 3.97 -21.16 0.85
C LEU A 158 4.64 -19.81 0.71
N PHE A 159 5.92 -19.73 1.07
CA PHE A 159 6.75 -18.55 0.91
C PHE A 159 7.93 -18.90 0.00
N TYR A 160 8.10 -18.13 -1.07
CA TYR A 160 9.22 -18.31 -1.98
C TYR A 160 10.48 -17.69 -1.39
N GLY A 161 11.43 -18.55 -1.03
CA GLY A 161 12.78 -18.18 -0.61
C GLY A 161 13.80 -18.26 -1.74
N ILE A 162 13.39 -17.99 -2.98
CA ILE A 162 14.28 -17.93 -4.13
C ILE A 162 14.85 -16.50 -4.22
N GLY A 163 16.13 -16.35 -4.54
CA GLY A 163 16.78 -15.05 -4.64
C GLY A 163 16.03 -14.07 -5.55
N HIS A 164 16.28 -12.78 -5.37
CA HIS A 164 15.63 -11.75 -6.18
C HIS A 164 16.47 -11.41 -7.41
N SER A 165 15.79 -11.27 -8.54
CA SER A 165 16.39 -10.75 -9.77
C SER A 165 15.95 -9.29 -9.95
N PRO A 166 16.86 -8.31 -9.89
CA PRO A 166 16.51 -6.90 -10.10
C PRO A 166 16.12 -6.66 -11.57
N ASN A 167 15.17 -5.75 -11.80
CA ASN A 167 14.66 -5.45 -13.15
C ASN A 167 15.60 -4.48 -13.91
N THR A 168 16.84 -4.92 -14.15
CA THR A 168 17.93 -4.11 -14.72
C THR A 168 18.31 -4.54 -16.13
N GLU A 169 17.53 -5.42 -16.76
CA GLU A 169 17.85 -5.97 -18.07
C GLU A 169 17.99 -4.88 -19.14
N LEU A 170 17.12 -3.87 -19.12
CA LEU A 170 17.19 -2.71 -20.01
C LEU A 170 18.44 -1.85 -19.79
N LEU A 171 19.10 -1.97 -18.63
CA LEU A 171 20.22 -1.12 -18.21
C LEU A 171 21.59 -1.78 -18.44
N LYS A 172 21.61 -3.05 -18.85
CA LYS A 172 22.84 -3.80 -19.13
C LYS A 172 23.69 -3.06 -20.17
N GLY A 173 24.95 -2.79 -19.80
CA GLY A 173 25.91 -2.07 -20.66
C GLY A 173 25.70 -0.55 -20.73
N GLN A 174 24.67 -0.01 -20.08
CA GLN A 174 24.44 1.43 -19.97
C GLN A 174 24.89 1.98 -18.62
N VAL A 175 24.66 1.24 -17.53
CA VAL A 175 25.13 1.58 -16.19
C VAL A 175 25.88 0.39 -15.58
N GLU A 176 26.79 0.65 -14.64
CA GLU A 176 27.50 -0.40 -13.92
C GLU A 176 26.53 -1.18 -13.04
N LEU A 177 26.50 -2.50 -13.27
CA LEU A 177 25.76 -3.46 -12.47
C LEU A 177 26.74 -4.31 -11.67
N ASP A 178 26.34 -4.78 -10.49
CA ASP A 178 27.10 -5.79 -9.77
C ASP A 178 26.94 -7.18 -10.44
N HIS A 179 27.64 -8.18 -9.91
CA HIS A 179 27.56 -9.54 -10.44
C HIS A 179 26.16 -10.19 -10.27
N SER A 180 25.30 -9.63 -9.42
CA SER A 180 23.92 -10.07 -9.17
C SER A 180 22.91 -9.30 -10.03
N GLY A 181 23.35 -8.29 -10.78
CA GLY A 181 22.52 -7.44 -11.62
C GLY A 181 21.97 -6.19 -10.93
N TYR A 182 22.35 -5.87 -9.70
CA TYR A 182 21.92 -4.63 -9.02
C TYR A 182 22.70 -3.43 -9.56
N VAL A 183 22.06 -2.26 -9.62
CA VAL A 183 22.73 -1.02 -10.04
C VAL A 183 23.70 -0.59 -8.97
N GLN A 184 24.98 -0.41 -9.35
CA GLN A 184 25.98 0.11 -8.43
C GLN A 184 25.78 1.61 -8.25
N VAL A 185 25.69 2.03 -6.99
CA VAL A 185 25.59 3.43 -6.61
C VAL A 185 26.75 3.82 -5.69
N GLN A 186 27.15 5.09 -5.74
CA GLN A 186 28.10 5.61 -4.77
C GLN A 186 27.48 5.59 -3.37
N GLU A 187 28.20 4.99 -2.41
CA GLU A 187 27.75 4.79 -1.04
C GLU A 187 27.21 6.08 -0.40
N GLY A 188 26.02 6.00 0.21
CA GLY A 188 25.33 7.14 0.82
C GLY A 188 24.69 8.13 -0.17
N THR A 189 24.71 7.84 -1.47
CA THR A 189 24.10 8.68 -2.51
C THR A 189 23.19 7.88 -3.43
N ALA A 190 22.56 8.55 -4.40
CA ALA A 190 21.78 7.90 -5.47
C ALA A 190 22.51 7.87 -6.83
N LYS A 191 23.78 8.28 -6.89
CA LYS A 191 24.52 8.45 -8.15
C LYS A 191 24.99 7.11 -8.70
N THR A 192 24.73 6.86 -9.97
CA THR A 192 25.23 5.70 -10.70
C THR A 192 26.57 6.01 -11.38
N SER A 193 27.11 5.05 -12.15
CA SER A 193 28.30 5.26 -12.98
C SER A 193 28.11 6.27 -14.13
N VAL A 194 26.86 6.59 -14.49
CA VAL A 194 26.53 7.54 -15.54
C VAL A 194 26.00 8.84 -14.93
N GLU A 195 26.62 9.95 -15.32
CA GLU A 195 26.19 11.28 -14.89
C GLU A 195 24.77 11.60 -15.38
N GLY A 196 23.95 12.15 -14.49
CA GLY A 196 22.53 12.42 -14.75
C GLY A 196 21.60 11.22 -14.59
N VAL A 197 22.13 10.02 -14.30
CA VAL A 197 21.35 8.81 -14.02
C VAL A 197 21.46 8.44 -12.53
N PHE A 198 20.29 8.30 -11.90
CA PHE A 198 20.17 8.01 -10.47
C PHE A 198 19.31 6.77 -10.24
N ALA A 199 19.64 6.00 -9.20
CA ALA A 199 18.94 4.77 -8.84
C ALA A 199 18.36 4.84 -7.43
N ALA A 200 17.18 4.27 -7.24
CA ALA A 200 16.48 4.22 -5.95
C ALA A 200 15.69 2.91 -5.79
N GLY A 201 15.46 2.51 -4.53
CA GLY A 201 14.74 1.30 -4.19
C GLY A 201 15.51 0.00 -4.45
N ASP A 202 14.77 -1.09 -4.59
CA ASP A 202 15.27 -2.46 -4.70
C ASP A 202 16.17 -2.69 -5.93
N VAL A 203 16.21 -1.77 -6.90
CA VAL A 203 17.10 -1.90 -8.06
C VAL A 203 18.58 -1.73 -7.68
N GLN A 204 18.85 -1.03 -6.57
CA GLN A 204 20.19 -0.82 -6.00
C GLN A 204 20.29 -1.35 -4.56
N ASP A 205 19.16 -1.50 -3.85
CA ASP A 205 19.12 -2.06 -2.50
C ASP A 205 18.98 -3.58 -2.54
N HIS A 206 20.13 -4.23 -2.39
CA HIS A 206 20.17 -5.67 -2.27
C HIS A 206 19.86 -6.08 -0.80
N GLU A 207 20.39 -5.38 0.21
CA GLU A 207 20.35 -5.82 1.61
C GLU A 207 18.97 -5.71 2.29
N TRP A 208 18.28 -4.57 2.19
CA TRP A 208 17.12 -4.29 3.05
C TRP A 208 15.79 -4.64 2.39
N ARG A 209 15.59 -4.21 1.14
CA ARG A 209 14.39 -4.49 0.32
C ARG A 209 13.08 -4.27 1.07
N GLN A 210 12.99 -3.14 1.78
CA GLN A 210 11.78 -2.75 2.50
C GLN A 210 11.13 -1.57 1.79
N ALA A 211 9.79 -1.53 1.81
CA ALA A 211 9.04 -0.41 1.23
C ALA A 211 9.50 0.96 1.80
N ILE A 212 9.86 1.01 3.08
CA ILE A 212 10.32 2.24 3.73
C ILE A 212 11.75 2.63 3.33
N THR A 213 12.66 1.67 3.13
CA THR A 213 14.03 1.96 2.64
C THR A 213 14.00 2.39 1.18
N ALA A 214 13.10 1.78 0.38
CA ALA A 214 12.85 2.20 -0.99
C ALA A 214 12.28 3.62 -1.08
N ALA A 215 11.31 3.98 -0.23
CA ALA A 215 10.78 5.34 -0.16
C ALA A 215 11.86 6.36 0.25
N GLY A 216 12.69 6.01 1.24
CA GLY A 216 13.81 6.85 1.69
C GLY A 216 14.83 7.12 0.59
N SER A 217 15.31 6.06 -0.07
CA SER A 217 16.23 6.18 -1.21
C SER A 217 15.61 6.91 -2.40
N GLY A 218 14.30 6.77 -2.62
CA GLY A 218 13.55 7.56 -3.62
C GLY A 218 13.62 9.07 -3.36
N CYS A 219 13.46 9.49 -2.11
CA CYS A 219 13.62 10.90 -1.74
C CYS A 219 15.06 11.40 -1.98
N VAL A 220 16.06 10.58 -1.63
CA VAL A 220 17.48 10.90 -1.87
C VAL A 220 17.75 11.06 -3.37
N ALA A 221 17.23 10.17 -4.21
CA ALA A 221 17.37 10.25 -5.66
C ALA A 221 16.67 11.48 -6.24
N ALA A 222 15.43 11.78 -5.81
CA ALA A 222 14.68 12.94 -6.27
C ALA A 222 15.42 14.26 -5.98
N LEU A 223 15.92 14.44 -4.76
CA LEU A 223 16.72 15.62 -4.38
C LEU A 223 18.06 15.68 -5.12
N SER A 224 18.66 14.52 -5.42
CA SER A 224 19.90 14.45 -6.21
C SER A 224 19.67 14.87 -7.66
N VAL A 225 18.56 14.44 -8.26
CA VAL A 225 18.13 14.85 -9.61
C VAL A 225 17.83 16.34 -9.65
N GLU A 226 17.06 16.86 -8.69
CA GLU A 226 16.77 18.29 -8.60
C GLU A 226 18.06 19.11 -8.57
N ARG A 227 18.99 18.79 -7.67
CA ARG A 227 20.28 19.48 -7.57
C ARG A 227 21.08 19.40 -8.87
N TYR A 228 21.10 18.23 -9.51
CA TYR A 228 21.78 18.02 -10.78
C TYR A 228 21.16 18.85 -11.91
N LEU A 229 19.83 18.90 -12.00
CA LEU A 229 19.13 19.71 -12.99
C LEU A 229 19.41 21.20 -12.78
N VAL A 230 19.40 21.68 -11.54
CA VAL A 230 19.71 23.09 -11.21
C VAL A 230 21.16 23.42 -11.53
N SER A 231 22.13 22.58 -11.13
CA SER A 231 23.55 22.86 -11.33
C SER A 231 24.00 22.83 -12.78
N ASN A 232 23.23 22.18 -13.66
CA ASN A 232 23.52 22.07 -15.10
C ASN A 232 22.61 22.97 -15.95
N ASP A 233 21.83 23.85 -15.33
CA ASP A 233 20.86 24.73 -16.01
C ASP A 233 19.86 23.95 -16.91
N LEU A 234 19.51 22.72 -16.50
CA LEU A 234 18.60 21.81 -17.20
C LEU A 234 17.18 21.83 -16.61
N LEU A 235 16.97 22.57 -15.52
CA LEU A 235 15.67 22.63 -14.87
C LEU A 235 14.68 23.42 -15.72
N ILE A 236 13.73 22.73 -16.33
CA ILE A 236 12.62 23.32 -17.07
C ILE A 236 11.39 23.28 -16.17
N GLU A 237 10.99 24.44 -15.65
CA GLU A 237 9.76 24.55 -14.87
C GLU A 237 8.54 24.46 -15.79
N PHE A 238 7.91 23.30 -15.81
CA PHE A 238 6.60 23.15 -16.42
C PHE A 238 5.54 23.64 -15.44
N HIS A 239 5.05 24.86 -15.66
CA HIS A 239 3.82 25.30 -15.03
C HIS A 239 2.69 24.57 -15.74
N GLN A 240 2.18 23.52 -15.10
CA GLN A 240 0.84 23.07 -15.46
C GLN A 240 -0.04 24.32 -15.40
N PRO A 241 -0.84 24.63 -16.45
CA PRO A 241 -1.89 25.61 -16.27
C PRO A 241 -2.61 25.14 -15.01
N LYS A 242 -2.74 26.03 -14.02
CA LYS A 242 -3.66 25.74 -12.92
C LYS A 242 -4.94 25.37 -13.65
N THR A 243 -5.33 24.10 -13.57
CA THR A 243 -6.72 23.75 -13.71
C THR A 243 -7.31 24.57 -12.59
N GLU A 244 -7.79 25.77 -12.91
CA GLU A 244 -8.76 26.43 -12.07
C GLU A 244 -9.74 25.31 -11.80
N GLU A 245 -9.86 24.87 -10.54
CA GLU A 245 -11.02 24.10 -10.13
C GLU A 245 -12.16 24.82 -10.80
N VAL A 246 -12.75 24.20 -11.81
CA VAL A 246 -13.82 24.84 -12.55
C VAL A 246 -14.83 25.05 -11.44
N LYS A 247 -15.02 26.30 -11.00
CA LYS A 247 -16.23 26.69 -10.30
C LYS A 247 -17.28 26.41 -11.35
N LYS A 248 -17.78 25.18 -11.33
CA LYS A 248 -18.73 24.65 -12.28
C LYS A 248 -19.84 25.66 -12.27
N GLU A 249 -19.97 26.41 -13.36
CA GLU A 249 -21.22 27.10 -13.60
C GLU A 249 -22.25 25.98 -13.55
N LEU A 250 -23.12 26.06 -12.54
CA LEU A 250 -24.14 25.08 -12.25
C LEU A 250 -24.80 24.72 -13.57
N THR A 251 -24.60 23.48 -14.02
CA THR A 251 -25.29 23.01 -15.22
C THR A 251 -26.77 22.89 -14.87
N ASP A 252 -27.67 23.01 -15.84
CA ASP A 252 -29.13 22.85 -15.59
C ASP A 252 -29.49 21.48 -14.96
N ARG A 253 -28.57 20.51 -14.93
CA ARG A 253 -28.70 19.25 -14.18
C ARG A 253 -28.57 19.42 -12.65
N ASP A 254 -27.97 20.51 -12.19
CA ASP A 254 -27.85 20.90 -10.78
C ASP A 254 -29.09 21.68 -10.29
N VAL A 255 -29.98 22.07 -11.20
CA VAL A 255 -31.27 22.69 -10.87
C VAL A 255 -32.34 21.61 -10.91
N HIS A 256 -32.61 21.07 -9.72
CA HIS A 256 -33.49 19.94 -9.42
C HIS A 256 -34.79 19.81 -10.23
N GLU A 257 -35.15 18.55 -10.48
CA GLU A 257 -36.53 18.11 -10.24
C GLU A 257 -36.62 17.58 -8.79
N GLY A 258 -37.06 18.41 -7.82
CA GLY A 258 -37.59 17.94 -6.52
C GLY A 258 -36.82 18.18 -5.20
N PHE A 259 -35.94 19.18 -5.04
CA PHE A 259 -35.21 19.38 -3.76
C PHE A 259 -36.11 20.14 -2.81
N ASP A 260 -36.48 19.50 -1.72
CA ASP A 260 -37.22 20.13 -0.65
C ASP A 260 -36.45 19.95 0.66
N ILE A 261 -35.93 21.05 1.19
CA ILE A 261 -35.16 21.09 2.44
C ILE A 261 -35.95 20.53 3.63
N THR A 262 -37.28 20.51 3.58
CA THR A 262 -38.11 19.96 4.65
C THR A 262 -38.04 18.44 4.73
N LEU A 263 -37.65 17.77 3.64
CA LEU A 263 -37.49 16.32 3.59
C LEU A 263 -36.33 15.86 4.47
N THR A 264 -36.49 14.67 5.04
CA THR A 264 -35.45 14.04 5.86
C THR A 264 -34.43 13.30 4.99
N LYS A 265 -34.80 12.82 3.79
CA LYS A 265 -33.94 12.01 2.91
C LYS A 265 -33.72 12.69 1.57
N HIS A 266 -32.47 12.69 1.14
CA HIS A 266 -31.97 13.40 -0.04
C HIS A 266 -30.98 12.53 -0.81
N LYS A 267 -30.77 12.81 -2.10
CA LYS A 267 -29.77 12.16 -2.94
C LYS A 267 -28.93 13.19 -3.69
N GLY A 268 -27.63 12.90 -3.85
CA GLY A 268 -26.73 13.60 -4.75
C GLY A 268 -26.03 14.82 -4.15
N GLN A 269 -25.01 15.27 -4.86
CA GLN A 269 -24.12 16.35 -4.41
C GLN A 269 -24.82 17.71 -4.17
N TYR A 270 -25.83 18.06 -4.97
CA TYR A 270 -26.53 19.34 -4.84
C TYR A 270 -27.21 19.46 -3.48
N ALA A 271 -27.94 18.41 -3.07
CA ALA A 271 -28.62 18.36 -1.79
C ALA A 271 -27.62 18.46 -0.63
N LEU A 272 -26.48 17.76 -0.71
CA LEU A 272 -25.42 17.84 0.30
C LEU A 272 -24.92 19.28 0.46
N ARG A 273 -24.54 19.93 -0.64
CA ARG A 273 -24.00 21.29 -0.63
C ARG A 273 -25.01 22.29 -0.07
N LYS A 274 -26.28 22.19 -0.48
CA LYS A 274 -27.35 23.05 0.03
C LYS A 274 -27.60 22.85 1.52
N LEU A 275 -27.75 21.61 1.97
CA LEU A 275 -27.99 21.31 3.39
C LEU A 275 -26.82 21.74 4.27
N TYR A 276 -25.58 21.59 3.79
CA TYR A 276 -24.38 21.98 4.52
C TYR A 276 -24.31 23.49 4.78
N HIS A 277 -24.88 24.32 3.91
CA HIS A 277 -24.93 25.77 4.07
C HIS A 277 -26.21 26.27 4.75
N ASP A 278 -27.36 25.67 4.42
CA ASP A 278 -28.67 26.24 4.72
C ASP A 278 -29.35 25.57 5.94
N SER A 279 -28.90 24.39 6.37
CA SER A 279 -29.53 23.65 7.48
C SER A 279 -28.65 23.58 8.74
N PRO A 280 -29.20 23.89 9.93
CA PRO A 280 -28.52 23.69 11.21
C PRO A 280 -28.66 22.26 11.76
N ARG A 281 -29.47 21.40 11.12
CA ARG A 281 -29.72 20.02 11.56
C ARG A 281 -28.49 19.16 11.36
N LEU A 282 -28.40 18.06 12.10
CA LEU A 282 -27.36 17.05 11.89
C LEU A 282 -27.49 16.47 10.49
N ILE A 283 -26.41 16.43 9.72
CA ILE A 283 -26.36 15.86 8.37
C ILE A 283 -25.62 14.53 8.44
N CYS A 284 -26.28 13.47 8.01
CA CYS A 284 -25.77 12.11 7.89
C CYS A 284 -25.60 11.80 6.40
N VAL A 285 -24.36 11.65 5.95
CA VAL A 285 -24.01 11.39 4.55
C VAL A 285 -23.58 9.93 4.41
N LEU A 286 -24.28 9.17 3.56
CA LEU A 286 -23.91 7.82 3.19
C LEU A 286 -23.26 7.83 1.81
N TYR A 287 -21.99 7.44 1.76
CA TYR A 287 -21.27 7.14 0.52
C TYR A 287 -21.47 5.67 0.17
N THR A 288 -22.06 5.44 -0.99
CA THR A 288 -22.45 4.11 -1.49
C THR A 288 -22.06 3.96 -2.96
N SER A 289 -22.12 2.74 -3.48
CA SER A 289 -22.05 2.45 -4.91
C SER A 289 -23.02 1.30 -5.26
N PRO A 290 -23.53 1.23 -6.50
CA PRO A 290 -24.45 0.17 -6.95
C PRO A 290 -23.81 -1.23 -6.95
N THR A 291 -22.48 -1.30 -7.13
CA THR A 291 -21.70 -2.54 -7.18
C THR A 291 -21.24 -3.02 -5.79
N CYS A 292 -21.52 -2.26 -4.73
CA CYS A 292 -21.11 -2.55 -3.37
C CYS A 292 -22.06 -3.52 -2.63
N GLY A 293 -21.61 -4.76 -2.40
CA GLY A 293 -22.35 -5.78 -1.63
C GLY A 293 -22.72 -5.35 -0.20
N PRO A 294 -21.76 -4.94 0.65
CA PRO A 294 -22.04 -4.51 2.03
C PRO A 294 -22.97 -3.28 2.13
N CYS A 295 -23.00 -2.43 1.11
CA CYS A 295 -23.88 -1.26 1.04
C CYS A 295 -25.36 -1.67 1.01
N ARG A 296 -25.69 -2.79 0.35
CA ARG A 296 -27.06 -3.34 0.33
C ARG A 296 -27.56 -3.73 1.72
N THR A 297 -26.66 -4.12 2.63
CA THR A 297 -26.99 -4.42 4.03
C THR A 297 -27.12 -3.16 4.88
N LEU A 298 -26.24 -2.17 4.70
CA LEU A 298 -26.23 -0.97 5.53
C LEU A 298 -27.42 -0.03 5.26
N LYS A 299 -27.74 0.19 3.97
CA LYS A 299 -28.78 1.14 3.55
C LYS A 299 -30.13 0.96 4.28
N PRO A 300 -30.72 -0.25 4.38
CA PRO A 300 -31.97 -0.44 5.12
C PRO A 300 -31.83 -0.28 6.63
N ILE A 301 -30.66 -0.59 7.21
CA ILE A 301 -30.40 -0.41 8.65
C ILE A 301 -30.37 1.09 8.97
N LEU A 302 -29.59 1.85 8.19
CA LEU A 302 -29.41 3.28 8.40
C LEU A 302 -30.71 4.03 8.14
N SER A 303 -31.44 3.71 7.05
CA SER A 303 -32.77 4.28 6.79
C SER A 303 -33.71 4.13 7.98
N LYS A 304 -33.80 2.92 8.56
CA LYS A 304 -34.67 2.66 9.72
C LYS A 304 -34.27 3.46 10.96
N VAL A 305 -32.98 3.76 11.13
CA VAL A 305 -32.51 4.63 12.23
C VAL A 305 -32.89 6.07 11.95
N ILE A 306 -32.67 6.56 10.73
CA ILE A 306 -33.00 7.92 10.34
C ILE A 306 -34.50 8.19 10.47
N ASP A 307 -35.35 7.22 10.13
CA ASP A 307 -36.81 7.34 10.27
C ASP A 307 -37.26 7.55 11.73
N GLU A 308 -36.46 7.13 12.73
CA GLU A 308 -36.72 7.39 14.15
C GLU A 308 -36.39 8.84 14.57
N PHE A 309 -35.60 9.57 13.78
CA PHE A 309 -35.16 10.94 14.03
C PHE A 309 -35.62 11.91 12.95
N ASP A 310 -36.80 11.66 12.40
CA ASP A 310 -37.46 12.56 11.47
C ASP A 310 -37.49 13.99 12.05
N GLN A 311 -37.32 14.99 11.20
CA GLN A 311 -37.19 16.43 11.57
C GLN A 311 -35.94 16.85 12.36
N ASN A 312 -35.10 15.94 12.86
CA ASN A 312 -33.84 16.28 13.54
C ASN A 312 -32.59 16.08 12.68
N VAL A 313 -32.64 15.14 11.73
CA VAL A 313 -31.48 14.75 10.91
C VAL A 313 -31.81 14.89 9.43
N HIS A 314 -30.85 15.32 8.62
CA HIS A 314 -30.89 15.12 7.17
C HIS A 314 -30.04 13.92 6.79
N PHE A 315 -30.58 13.06 5.95
CA PHE A 315 -29.89 11.92 5.39
C PHE A 315 -29.64 12.17 3.91
N VAL A 316 -28.38 12.11 3.50
CA VAL A 316 -27.97 12.33 2.11
C VAL A 316 -27.26 11.09 1.59
N GLU A 317 -27.76 10.53 0.49
CA GLU A 317 -27.10 9.44 -0.22
C GLU A 317 -26.25 9.99 -1.37
N ILE A 318 -24.95 9.67 -1.34
CA ILE A 318 -24.00 9.99 -2.40
C ILE A 318 -23.57 8.70 -3.06
N ASP A 319 -23.81 8.60 -4.36
CA ASP A 319 -23.26 7.53 -5.17
C ASP A 319 -21.87 7.95 -5.65
N ILE A 320 -20.84 7.19 -5.26
CA ILE A 320 -19.45 7.51 -5.60
C ILE A 320 -19.15 7.33 -7.09
N GLU A 321 -19.98 6.56 -7.81
CA GLU A 321 -19.84 6.39 -9.26
C GLU A 321 -20.49 7.56 -10.02
N GLU A 322 -21.56 8.15 -9.47
CA GLU A 322 -22.23 9.34 -10.05
C GLU A 322 -21.51 10.64 -9.67
N ASP A 323 -21.00 10.76 -8.44
CA ASP A 323 -20.39 11.97 -7.87
C ASP A 323 -18.96 11.71 -7.31
N PRO A 324 -17.98 11.31 -8.15
CA PRO A 324 -16.64 10.91 -7.69
C PRO A 324 -15.86 12.05 -7.02
N GLU A 325 -16.05 13.29 -7.48
CA GLU A 325 -15.39 14.50 -6.95
C GLU A 325 -15.72 14.72 -5.46
N ILE A 326 -16.96 14.45 -5.05
CA ILE A 326 -17.40 14.61 -3.66
C ILE A 326 -16.79 13.51 -2.77
N ALA A 327 -16.68 12.29 -3.29
CA ALA A 327 -16.06 11.19 -2.56
C ALA A 327 -14.56 11.44 -2.33
N GLU A 328 -13.86 11.97 -3.33
CA GLU A 328 -12.44 12.33 -3.24
C GLU A 328 -12.23 13.47 -2.22
N ALA A 329 -12.99 14.57 -2.34
CA ALA A 329 -12.91 15.70 -1.42
C ALA A 329 -13.22 15.30 0.04
N ALA A 330 -14.10 14.33 0.24
CA ALA A 330 -14.45 13.78 1.54
C ALA A 330 -13.46 12.73 2.08
N GLY A 331 -12.40 12.38 1.32
CA GLY A 331 -11.38 11.42 1.72
C GLY A 331 -11.89 9.98 1.81
N ILE A 332 -12.85 9.60 0.96
CA ILE A 332 -13.49 8.29 1.00
C ILE A 332 -12.63 7.24 0.30
N MET A 333 -11.96 6.40 1.09
CA MET A 333 -11.11 5.30 0.61
C MET A 333 -11.88 4.01 0.27
N GLY A 334 -13.18 3.95 0.58
CA GLY A 334 -14.01 2.76 0.30
C GLY A 334 -15.44 2.88 0.81
N THR A 335 -16.33 2.08 0.22
CA THR A 335 -17.78 2.05 0.54
C THR A 335 -18.18 0.74 1.24
N PRO A 336 -19.19 0.75 2.14
CA PRO A 336 -19.95 1.92 2.57
C PRO A 336 -19.18 2.75 3.61
N CYS A 337 -19.32 4.08 3.52
CA CYS A 337 -18.80 5.01 4.50
C CYS A 337 -19.91 5.99 4.91
N VAL A 338 -20.00 6.30 6.21
CA VAL A 338 -20.97 7.27 6.74
C VAL A 338 -20.20 8.40 7.41
N GLN A 339 -20.50 9.64 7.03
CA GLN A 339 -19.97 10.83 7.68
C GLN A 339 -21.09 11.67 8.30
N TYR A 340 -20.78 12.28 9.43
CA TYR A 340 -21.70 13.14 10.15
C TYR A 340 -21.17 14.57 10.19
N PHE A 341 -22.02 15.53 9.84
CA PHE A 341 -21.71 16.95 9.85
C PHE A 341 -22.74 17.73 10.67
N LYS A 342 -22.27 18.71 11.44
CA LYS A 342 -23.14 19.70 12.11
C LYS A 342 -22.37 21.01 12.21
N ASN A 343 -23.04 22.14 12.01
CA ASN A 343 -22.42 23.47 12.11
C ASN A 343 -21.15 23.63 11.25
N LYS A 344 -21.15 23.04 10.03
CA LYS A 344 -20.01 23.04 9.10
C LYS A 344 -18.76 22.28 9.59
N GLU A 345 -18.85 21.54 10.69
CA GLU A 345 -17.77 20.67 11.17
C GLU A 345 -18.11 19.20 10.93
N MET A 346 -17.09 18.41 10.58
CA MET A 346 -17.20 16.96 10.50
C MET A 346 -17.04 16.36 11.89
N LEU A 347 -18.09 15.73 12.42
CA LEU A 347 -18.11 15.18 13.77
C LEU A 347 -17.51 13.78 13.85
N LYS A 348 -17.86 12.90 12.90
CA LYS A 348 -17.43 11.50 12.90
C LYS A 348 -17.49 10.91 11.50
N THR A 349 -16.52 10.03 11.22
CA THR A 349 -16.54 9.12 10.08
C THR A 349 -16.67 7.68 10.57
N VAL A 350 -17.54 6.91 9.94
CA VAL A 350 -17.79 5.50 10.22
C VAL A 350 -17.61 4.71 8.93
N SER A 351 -16.53 3.93 8.87
CA SER A 351 -16.28 3.03 7.76
C SER A 351 -16.90 1.64 7.97
N GLY A 352 -17.46 1.09 6.90
CA GLY A 352 -18.08 -0.23 6.88
C GLY A 352 -19.44 -0.29 7.59
N VAL A 353 -19.94 -1.51 7.76
CA VAL A 353 -21.23 -1.77 8.39
C VAL A 353 -21.06 -1.90 9.91
N LYS A 354 -21.76 -1.07 10.68
CA LYS A 354 -21.83 -1.15 12.14
C LYS A 354 -23.20 -1.62 12.62
N MET A 355 -23.31 -1.90 13.92
CA MET A 355 -24.57 -2.28 14.54
C MET A 355 -25.53 -1.07 14.58
N LYS A 356 -26.84 -1.33 14.42
CA LYS A 356 -27.91 -0.31 14.46
C LYS A 356 -27.79 0.62 15.67
N ARG A 357 -27.43 0.06 16.84
CA ARG A 357 -27.27 0.79 18.10
C ARG A 357 -26.24 1.92 17.99
N GLU A 358 -25.11 1.69 17.31
CA GLU A 358 -24.03 2.68 17.23
C GLU A 358 -24.46 3.93 16.45
N TYR A 359 -25.17 3.76 15.33
CA TYR A 359 -25.71 4.87 14.56
C TYR A 359 -26.74 5.67 15.36
N ARG A 360 -27.61 4.96 16.11
CA ARG A 360 -28.63 5.59 16.97
C ARG A 360 -27.99 6.40 18.10
N GLU A 361 -27.09 5.80 18.87
CA GLU A 361 -26.41 6.47 19.99
C GLU A 361 -25.68 7.75 19.53
N PHE A 362 -25.05 7.70 18.36
CA PHE A 362 -24.36 8.87 17.80
C PHE A 362 -25.33 9.99 17.40
N ILE A 363 -26.43 9.66 16.73
CA ILE A 363 -27.45 10.63 16.34
C ILE A 363 -28.12 11.23 17.59
N GLU A 364 -28.46 10.41 18.57
CA GLU A 364 -29.09 10.83 19.83
C GLU A 364 -28.24 11.87 20.57
N ALA A 365 -26.92 11.68 20.58
CA ALA A 365 -25.98 12.58 21.26
C ALA A 365 -25.72 13.90 20.51
N ASN A 366 -26.04 13.97 19.22
CA ASN A 366 -25.67 15.09 18.33
C ASN A 366 -26.86 15.70 17.56
N LYS A 367 -28.10 15.29 17.85
CA LYS A 367 -29.32 15.85 17.25
C LYS A 367 -29.49 17.33 17.58
#